data_AF-A0A829WDQ3-F1
#
_entry.id   AF-A0A829WDQ3-F1
#
_cell.length_a   1.000
_cell.length_b   1.000
_cell.length_c   1.000
_cell.angle_alpha   90.00
_cell.angle_beta   90.00
_cell.angle_gamma   90.00
#
_symmetry.space_group_name_H-M   'P 1'
#
loop_
_entity.id
_entity.type
_entity.pdbx_description
1 polymer ?
#
loop_
_entity_poly.entity_id
_entity_poly.type
_entity_poly.pdbx_seq_one_letter_code
_entity_poly.pdbx_strand_id
1 'polypeptide(L)'
;MNKMKSKRRMEQILCYVILILLALMVLVPVLWMISTAFKTEAQTYSPKPQWIPDPISLESFRKFFTTYNFGRMTLNSLVTCIFAMIICITCACLAGYGVTRFVPD
;
A
#
# COMPACT_ATOMS: atom_id res chain seq x y z
N MET A 1 -0.28 18.39 -41.57
CA MET A 1 -0.94 18.61 -40.26
C MET A 1 -1.33 17.33 -39.48
N ASN A 2 -1.28 16.12 -40.07
CA ASN A 2 -1.79 14.87 -39.43
C ASN A 2 -0.76 14.04 -38.63
N LYS A 3 0.55 14.18 -38.93
CA LYS A 3 1.62 13.38 -38.29
C LYS A 3 1.82 13.68 -36.80
N MET A 4 1.63 14.93 -36.37
CA MET A 4 1.81 15.32 -34.96
C MET A 4 0.72 14.75 -34.05
N LYS A 5 -0.53 14.67 -34.52
CA LYS A 5 -1.64 14.07 -33.75
C LYS A 5 -1.45 12.56 -33.57
N SER A 6 -0.90 11.87 -34.58
CA SER A 6 -0.63 10.44 -34.54
C SER A 6 0.51 10.06 -33.58
N LYS A 7 1.61 10.84 -33.55
CA LYS A 7 2.69 10.62 -32.58
C LYS A 7 2.21 10.80 -31.13
N ARG A 8 1.43 11.86 -30.88
CA ARG A 8 0.89 12.16 -29.55
C ARG A 8 -0.07 11.07 -29.05
N ARG A 9 -0.90 10.50 -29.93
CA ARG A 9 -1.77 9.35 -29.60
C ARG A 9 -0.95 8.10 -29.27
N MET A 10 0.12 7.81 -30.02
CA MET A 10 0.99 6.67 -29.74
C MET A 10 1.70 6.82 -28.38
N GLU A 11 2.23 8.00 -28.08
CA GLU A 11 2.84 8.32 -26.77
C GLU A 11 1.85 8.14 -25.63
N GLN A 12 0.61 8.59 -25.80
CA GLN A 12 -0.45 8.39 -24.81
C GLN A 12 -0.75 6.91 -24.59
N ILE A 13 -0.92 6.13 -25.67
CA ILE A 13 -1.18 4.69 -25.56
C ILE A 13 -0.03 3.99 -24.83
N LEU A 14 1.22 4.29 -25.20
CA LEU A 14 2.39 3.73 -24.53
C LEU A 14 2.43 4.11 -23.04
N CYS A 15 2.11 5.36 -22.70
CA CYS A 15 2.02 5.81 -21.31
C CYS A 15 0.95 5.02 -20.55
N TYR A 16 -0.25 4.85 -21.11
CA TYR A 16 -1.32 4.06 -20.49
C TYR A 16 -0.94 2.59 -20.31
N VAL A 17 -0.29 1.97 -21.31
CA VAL A 17 0.18 0.58 -21.21
C VAL A 17 1.18 0.44 -20.07
N ILE A 18 2.16 1.36 -19.96
CA ILE A 18 3.14 1.35 -18.87
C ILE A 18 2.44 1.52 -17.51
N LEU A 19 1.52 2.48 -17.40
CA LEU A 19 0.77 2.69 -16.15
C LEU A 19 -0.06 1.47 -15.76
N ILE A 20 -0.69 0.80 -16.71
CA ILE A 20 -1.45 -0.44 -16.46
C ILE A 20 -0.51 -1.55 -15.97
N LEU A 21 0.66 -1.73 -16.60
CA LEU A 21 1.63 -2.74 -16.18
C LEU A 21 2.14 -2.47 -14.76
N LEU A 22 2.47 -1.22 -14.44
CA LEU A 22 2.87 -0.83 -13.07
C LEU A 22 1.74 -1.05 -12.07
N ALA A 23 0.50 -0.71 -12.45
CA ALA A 23 -0.67 -0.97 -11.60
C ALA A 23 -0.85 -2.47 -11.34
N LEU A 24 -0.75 -3.32 -12.37
CA LEU A 24 -0.83 -4.77 -12.22
C LEU A 24 0.29 -5.33 -11.35
N MET A 25 1.51 -4.81 -11.47
CA MET A 25 2.65 -5.22 -10.64
C MET A 25 2.38 -4.98 -9.15
N VAL A 26 1.61 -3.94 -8.80
CA VAL A 26 1.19 -3.64 -7.42
C VAL A 26 -0.07 -4.42 -7.03
N LEU A 27 -1.06 -4.51 -7.93
CA LEU A 27 -2.35 -5.12 -7.63
C LEU A 27 -2.28 -6.64 -7.47
N VAL A 28 -1.46 -7.33 -8.26
CA VAL A 28 -1.32 -8.79 -8.18
C VAL A 28 -0.90 -9.27 -6.78
N PRO A 29 0.18 -8.76 -6.16
CA PRO A 29 0.56 -9.18 -4.80
C PRO A 29 -0.48 -8.74 -3.75
N VAL A 30 -1.14 -7.59 -3.93
CA VAL A 30 -2.22 -7.16 -3.03
C VAL A 30 -3.41 -8.13 -3.08
N LEU A 31 -3.86 -8.51 -4.27
CA LEU A 31 -4.93 -9.48 -4.45
C LEU A 31 -4.55 -10.86 -3.89
N TRP A 32 -3.29 -11.26 -4.04
CA TRP A 32 -2.76 -12.48 -3.45
C TRP A 32 -2.78 -12.44 -1.91
N MET A 33 -2.39 -11.31 -1.31
CA MET A 33 -2.48 -11.11 0.14
C MET A 33 -3.92 -11.21 0.65
N ILE A 34 -4.87 -10.58 -0.05
CA ILE A 34 -6.30 -10.64 0.30
C ILE A 34 -6.78 -12.10 0.24
N SER A 35 -6.52 -12.80 -0.86
CA SER A 35 -6.86 -14.21 -1.01
C SER A 35 -6.30 -15.07 0.13
N THR A 36 -5.02 -14.86 0.46
CA THR A 36 -4.34 -15.64 1.52
C THR A 36 -4.87 -15.32 2.91
N ALA A 37 -5.35 -14.11 3.17
CA ALA A 37 -5.97 -13.76 4.45
C ALA A 37 -7.24 -14.59 4.75
N PHE A 38 -7.94 -15.07 3.71
CA PHE A 38 -9.13 -15.93 3.82
C PHE A 38 -8.83 -17.42 3.64
N LYS A 39 -7.56 -17.83 3.49
CA LYS A 39 -7.18 -19.25 3.42
C LYS A 39 -7.05 -19.85 4.82
N THR A 40 -7.26 -21.17 4.90
CA THR A 40 -6.88 -21.95 6.08
C THR A 40 -5.35 -22.12 6.17
N GLU A 41 -4.83 -22.47 7.35
CA GLU A 41 -3.40 -22.78 7.49
C GLU A 41 -2.97 -23.89 6.52
N ALA A 42 -3.77 -24.96 6.39
CA ALA A 42 -3.50 -26.07 5.48
C ALA A 42 -3.44 -25.66 4.00
N GLN A 43 -4.32 -24.75 3.55
CA GLN A 43 -4.29 -24.21 2.18
C GLN A 43 -3.08 -23.31 1.94
N THR A 44 -2.63 -22.59 2.96
CA THR A 44 -1.48 -21.68 2.87
C THR A 44 -0.17 -22.44 2.68
N TYR A 45 -0.03 -23.59 3.33
CA TYR A 45 1.13 -24.49 3.20
C TYR A 45 0.98 -25.51 2.06
N SER A 46 -0.10 -25.47 1.29
CA SER A 46 -0.30 -26.38 0.17
C SER A 46 0.71 -26.09 -0.95
N PRO A 47 1.33 -27.12 -1.55
CA PRO A 47 2.25 -26.95 -2.68
C PRO A 47 1.58 -26.46 -3.97
N LYS A 48 0.23 -26.46 -4.01
CA LYS A 48 -0.56 -25.93 -5.13
C LYS A 48 -1.05 -24.52 -4.78
N PRO A 49 -0.51 -23.44 -5.38
CA PRO A 49 -0.98 -22.09 -5.12
C PRO A 49 -2.42 -21.91 -5.61
N GLN A 50 -3.35 -21.74 -4.68
CA GLN A 50 -4.76 -21.43 -4.96
C GLN A 50 -4.97 -19.90 -4.97
N TRP A 51 -5.45 -19.34 -6.08
CA TRP A 51 -5.76 -17.90 -6.19
C TRP A 51 -7.07 -17.52 -5.53
N ILE A 52 -8.06 -18.40 -5.56
CA ILE A 52 -9.36 -18.23 -4.90
C ILE A 52 -9.42 -19.29 -3.79
N PRO A 53 -9.62 -18.88 -2.52
CA PRO A 53 -9.70 -19.82 -1.41
C PRO A 53 -10.97 -20.67 -1.50
N ASP A 54 -10.82 -21.99 -1.38
CA ASP A 54 -11.94 -22.93 -1.38
C ASP A 54 -11.68 -24.07 -0.36
N PRO A 55 -12.33 -24.07 0.81
CA PRO A 55 -13.35 -23.12 1.27
C PRO A 55 -12.76 -21.77 1.74
N ILE A 56 -13.60 -20.72 1.71
CA ILE A 56 -13.31 -19.42 2.34
C ILE A 56 -13.38 -19.60 3.86
N SER A 57 -12.31 -19.26 4.58
CA SER A 57 -12.23 -19.37 6.04
C SER A 57 -11.96 -18.02 6.72
N LEU A 58 -12.59 -17.83 7.89
CA LEU A 58 -12.35 -16.69 8.80
C LEU A 58 -11.58 -17.11 10.05
N GLU A 59 -11.09 -18.35 10.11
CA GLU A 59 -10.40 -18.91 11.26
C GLU A 59 -9.14 -18.12 11.63
N SER A 60 -8.34 -17.75 10.61
CA SER A 60 -7.13 -16.94 10.76
C SER A 60 -7.41 -15.60 11.43
N PHE A 61 -8.52 -14.93 11.06
CA PHE A 61 -8.95 -13.69 11.70
C PHE A 61 -9.38 -13.92 13.14
N ARG A 62 -10.22 -14.93 13.40
CA ARG A 62 -10.67 -15.23 14.77
C ARG A 62 -9.48 -15.52 15.69
N LYS A 63 -8.55 -16.38 15.25
CA LYS A 63 -7.30 -16.70 15.97
C LYS A 63 -6.49 -15.45 16.24
N PHE A 64 -6.32 -14.57 15.24
CA PHE A 64 -5.60 -13.32 15.39
C PHE A 64 -6.18 -12.42 16.48
N PHE A 65 -7.50 -12.19 16.47
CA PHE A 65 -8.16 -11.35 17.47
C PHE A 65 -8.24 -11.97 18.88
N THR A 66 -8.22 -13.30 18.99
CA THR A 66 -8.25 -13.99 20.30
C THR A 66 -6.88 -14.18 20.91
N THR A 67 -5.85 -14.43 20.09
CA THR A 67 -4.50 -14.77 20.55
C THR A 67 -3.65 -13.53 20.79
N TYR A 68 -3.85 -12.47 20.00
CA TYR A 68 -3.08 -11.24 20.12
C TYR A 68 -3.91 -10.12 20.74
N ASN A 69 -3.28 -9.28 21.55
CA ASN A 69 -3.86 -8.03 22.06
C ASN A 69 -3.91 -6.96 20.95
N PHE A 70 -4.66 -7.23 19.88
CA PHE A 70 -4.73 -6.38 18.69
C PHE A 70 -5.04 -4.92 19.07
N GLY A 71 -6.03 -4.70 19.95
CA GLY A 71 -6.39 -3.35 20.39
C GLY A 71 -5.23 -2.59 21.02
N ARG A 72 -4.40 -3.23 21.84
CA ARG A 72 -3.21 -2.59 22.43
C ARG A 72 -2.13 -2.32 21.38
N MET A 73 -1.91 -3.24 20.45
CA MET A 73 -0.94 -3.05 19.36
C MET A 73 -1.33 -1.87 18.47
N THR A 74 -2.60 -1.80 18.08
CA THR A 74 -3.13 -0.67 17.28
C THR A 74 -3.04 0.65 18.04
N LEU A 75 -3.38 0.67 19.33
CA LEU A 75 -3.28 1.88 20.15
C LEU A 75 -1.83 2.35 20.29
N ASN A 76 -0.89 1.44 20.54
CA ASN A 76 0.53 1.79 20.65
C ASN A 76 1.02 2.43 19.34
N SER A 77 0.74 1.81 18.19
CA SER A 77 1.12 2.38 16.89
C SER A 77 0.46 3.73 16.62
N LEU A 78 -0.84 3.86 16.92
CA LEU A 78 -1.57 5.10 16.73
C LEU A 78 -0.97 6.25 17.56
N VAL A 79 -0.71 5.98 18.83
CA VAL A 79 -0.09 6.95 19.75
C VAL A 79 1.29 7.35 19.24
N THR A 80 2.14 6.38 18.88
CA THR A 80 3.48 6.67 18.34
C THR A 80 3.42 7.48 17.04
N CYS A 81 2.52 7.15 16.11
CA CYS A 81 2.35 7.88 14.85
C CYS A 81 1.90 9.33 15.08
N ILE A 82 0.98 9.58 16.02
CA ILE A 82 0.49 10.93 16.34
C ILE A 82 1.62 11.78 16.92
N PHE A 83 2.37 11.26 17.90
CA PHE A 83 3.48 12.00 18.49
C PHE A 83 4.59 12.29 17.46
N ALA A 84 4.94 11.29 16.65
CA ALA A 84 5.91 11.47 15.57
C ALA A 84 5.45 12.55 14.58
N MET A 85 4.18 12.52 14.18
CA MET A 85 3.60 13.52 13.27
C MET A 85 3.69 14.93 13.84
N ILE A 86 3.29 15.14 15.10
CA ILE A 86 3.32 16.47 15.74
C ILE A 86 4.75 17.01 15.79
N ILE A 87 5.70 16.19 16.20
CA ILE A 87 7.12 16.57 16.29
C ILE A 87 7.66 16.91 14.89
N CYS A 88 7.45 16.02 13.92
CA CYS A 88 7.93 16.21 12.54
C CYS A 88 7.34 17.47 11.90
N ILE A 89 6.04 17.71 12.04
CA ILE A 89 5.40 18.92 11.49
C ILE A 89 5.97 20.18 12.14
N THR A 90 6.09 20.18 13.48
CA THR A 90 6.63 21.35 14.19
C THR A 90 8.05 21.68 13.73
N CYS A 91 8.92 20.67 13.65
CA CYS A 91 10.28 20.84 13.14
C CYS A 91 10.30 21.27 11.67
N ALA A 92 9.48 20.66 10.82
CA ALA A 92 9.40 20.99 9.40
C ALA A 92 8.90 22.43 9.16
N CYS A 93 7.92 22.90 9.94
CA CYS A 93 7.44 24.28 9.87
C CYS A 93 8.52 25.28 10.29
N LEU A 94 9.24 25.01 11.39
CA LEU A 94 10.33 25.87 11.86
C LEU A 94 11.50 25.92 10.86
N ALA A 95 11.91 24.75 10.35
CA ALA A 95 12.96 24.64 9.34
C ALA A 95 12.54 25.33 8.03
N GLY A 96 11.31 25.09 7.57
CA GLY A 96 10.75 25.71 6.37
C GLY A 96 10.73 27.23 6.46
N TYR A 97 10.27 27.79 7.58
CA TYR A 97 10.31 29.23 7.82
C TYR A 97 11.74 29.78 7.74
N GLY A 98 12.69 29.08 8.39
CA GLY A 98 14.10 29.44 8.36
C GLY A 98 14.67 29.52 6.95
N VAL A 99 14.42 28.48 6.15
CA VAL A 99 14.88 28.41 4.74
C VAL A 99 14.25 29.52 3.90
N THR A 100 12.94 29.77 4.03
CA THR A 100 12.27 30.78 3.21
C THR A 100 12.64 32.23 3.55
N ARG A 101 13.06 32.51 4.78
CA ARG A 101 13.30 33.88 5.25
C ARG A 101 14.78 34.26 5.28
N PHE A 102 15.68 33.31 5.53
CA PHE A 102 17.08 33.60 5.84
C PHE A 102 18.09 33.02 4.84
N VAL A 103 17.68 32.21 3.85
CA VAL A 103 18.58 31.80 2.76
C VAL A 103 18.62 32.94 1.73
N PRO A 104 19.80 33.55 1.46
CA PRO A 104 19.96 34.49 0.36
C PRO A 104 19.88 33.74 -0.97
N ASP A 105 19.30 34.36 -1.99
CA ASP A 105 19.25 33.84 -3.38
C ASP A 105 20.63 33.49 -3.94
#